data_AF-A0A2V5NCU9-F1
#
_entry.id   AF-A0A2V5NCU9-F1
#
_cell.length_a   1.000
_cell.length_b   1.000
_cell.length_c   1.000
_cell.angle_alpha   90.00
_cell.angle_beta   90.00
_cell.angle_gamma   90.00
#
_symmetry.space_group_name_H-M   'P 1'
#
loop_
_entity.id
_entity.type
_entity.pdbx_description
1 polymer ?
#
loop_
_entity_poly.entity_id
_entity_poly.type
_entity_poly.pdbx_seq_one_letter_code
_entity_poly.pdbx_strand_id
1 'polypeptide(L)'
;MSSNDYIRIPAAGDPMQPSRIARLSWTVILTLAAIGGSLALSCVAPFAALAVALGGTAGLRASLRAVAIVWLANQVVGFVFFHFPITTNTFLWGIAIGIAALVTTTVAFVVMKYAAGSATALRLGICLLLSFGVYEMTLLVAAFILGGLETFRPSIIAQLAWINAASLMGMIVLNEVAAALCRPWLGRMPRLARSS
;
A
#
# COMPACT_ATOMS: atom_id res chain seq x y z
N MET A 1 27.99 19.33 -41.26
CA MET A 1 26.76 19.13 -40.46
C MET A 1 26.67 17.65 -40.16
N SER A 2 27.17 17.24 -38.98
CA SER A 2 27.37 15.84 -38.63
C SER A 2 26.08 15.19 -38.13
N SER A 3 25.81 14.05 -38.74
CA SER A 3 25.09 12.88 -38.26
C SER A 3 25.14 12.62 -36.74
N ASN A 4 24.10 11.91 -36.28
CA ASN A 4 24.10 10.91 -35.19
C ASN A 4 23.42 11.29 -33.86
N ASP A 5 22.10 11.44 -33.88
CA ASP A 5 21.26 11.25 -32.69
C ASP A 5 21.07 9.74 -32.48
N TYR A 6 22.02 9.19 -31.74
CA TYR A 6 22.06 7.81 -31.30
C TYR A 6 20.74 7.40 -30.61
N ILE A 7 20.07 6.42 -31.21
CA ILE A 7 19.35 5.38 -30.45
C ILE A 7 20.36 4.88 -29.41
N ARG A 8 20.27 5.40 -28.19
CA ARG A 8 21.11 4.96 -27.08
C ARG A 8 20.64 3.56 -26.70
N ILE A 9 21.19 2.54 -27.37
CA ILE A 9 21.05 1.15 -26.95
C ILE A 9 21.60 1.11 -25.52
N PRO A 10 20.80 0.75 -24.52
CA PRO A 10 21.28 0.67 -23.15
C PRO A 10 22.45 -0.32 -23.10
N ALA A 11 23.57 0.11 -22.51
CA ALA A 11 24.72 -0.75 -22.31
C ALA A 11 24.29 -2.04 -21.59
N ALA A 12 24.86 -3.18 -22.00
CA ALA A 12 24.48 -4.53 -21.55
C ALA A 12 24.66 -4.83 -20.04
N GLY A 13 24.84 -3.81 -19.21
CA GLY A 13 24.93 -3.90 -17.76
C GLY A 13 24.13 -2.83 -17.00
N ASP A 14 23.36 -1.96 -17.66
CA ASP A 14 22.46 -1.04 -16.95
C ASP A 14 21.22 -1.83 -16.50
N PRO A 15 20.89 -1.92 -15.19
CA PRO A 15 19.67 -2.56 -14.74
C PRO A 15 18.47 -1.87 -15.38
N MET A 16 17.96 -2.46 -16.46
CA MET A 16 16.85 -1.95 -17.24
C MET A 16 15.66 -1.68 -16.30
N GLN A 17 15.43 -0.39 -16.01
CA GLN A 17 14.41 0.03 -15.05
C GLN A 17 13.02 -0.38 -15.54
N PRO A 18 12.07 -0.71 -14.62
CA PRO A 18 10.71 -1.03 -15.01
C PRO A 18 10.11 0.03 -15.94
N SER A 19 9.34 -0.40 -16.95
CA SER A 19 8.65 0.55 -17.83
C SER A 19 7.59 1.34 -17.02
N ARG A 20 7.23 2.55 -17.48
CA ARG A 20 6.17 3.33 -16.84
C ARG A 20 4.84 2.57 -16.84
N ILE A 21 4.57 1.81 -17.89
CA ILE A 21 3.38 0.97 -18.06
C ILE A 21 3.37 -0.19 -17.05
N ALA A 22 4.52 -0.85 -16.82
CA ALA A 22 4.65 -1.90 -15.81
C ALA A 22 4.37 -1.38 -14.40
N ARG A 23 4.92 -0.21 -14.04
CA ARG A 23 4.64 0.43 -12.74
C ARG A 23 3.17 0.77 -12.57
N LEU A 24 2.54 1.36 -13.59
CA LEU A 24 1.12 1.72 -13.54
C LEU A 24 0.24 0.47 -13.40
N SER A 25 0.51 -0.57 -14.20
CA SER A 25 -0.23 -1.83 -14.15
C SER A 25 -0.13 -2.48 -12.79
N TRP A 26 1.07 -2.47 -12.18
CA TRP A 26 1.28 -2.97 -10.83
C TRP A 26 0.51 -2.17 -9.76
N THR A 27 0.54 -0.83 -9.83
CA THR A 27 -0.28 0.01 -8.93
C THR A 27 -1.77 -0.29 -9.08
N VAL A 28 -2.26 -0.53 -10.30
CA VAL A 28 -3.66 -0.90 -10.55
C VAL A 28 -3.96 -2.26 -9.94
N ILE A 29 -3.10 -3.27 -10.15
CA ILE A 29 -3.26 -4.60 -9.55
C ILE A 29 -3.33 -4.53 -8.02
N LEU A 30 -2.42 -3.78 -7.38
CA LEU A 30 -2.44 -3.59 -5.92
C LEU A 30 -3.71 -2.90 -5.43
N THR A 31 -4.16 -1.86 -6.15
CA THR A 31 -5.41 -1.14 -5.83
C THR A 31 -6.61 -2.08 -5.89
N LEU A 32 -6.72 -2.85 -6.97
CA LEU A 32 -7.83 -3.80 -7.16
C LEU A 32 -7.78 -4.95 -6.15
N ALA A 33 -6.60 -5.47 -5.85
CA ALA A 33 -6.41 -6.51 -4.84
C ALA A 33 -6.80 -6.00 -3.44
N ALA A 34 -6.45 -4.76 -3.10
CA ALA A 34 -6.83 -4.16 -1.83
C ALA A 34 -8.35 -3.95 -1.72
N ILE A 35 -8.99 -3.44 -2.78
CA ILE A 35 -10.46 -3.30 -2.83
C ILE A 35 -11.16 -4.66 -2.70
N GLY A 36 -10.70 -5.67 -3.45
CA GLY A 36 -11.23 -7.03 -3.37
C GLY A 36 -11.05 -7.66 -1.98
N GLY A 37 -9.88 -7.46 -1.36
CA GLY A 37 -9.61 -7.90 0.00
C GLY A 37 -10.52 -7.22 1.03
N SER A 38 -10.73 -5.90 0.92
CA SER A 38 -11.66 -5.15 1.76
C SER A 38 -13.09 -5.69 1.68
N LEU A 39 -13.56 -6.06 0.49
CA LEU A 39 -14.89 -6.66 0.29
C LEU A 39 -15.00 -8.03 0.98
N ALA A 40 -13.96 -8.86 0.89
CA ALA A 40 -13.94 -10.20 1.49
C ALA A 40 -13.79 -10.18 3.04
N LEU A 41 -13.15 -9.15 3.59
CA LEU A 41 -12.84 -9.01 5.02
C LEU A 41 -13.79 -8.06 5.77
N SER A 42 -15.01 -7.85 5.26
CA SER A 42 -16.01 -6.97 5.90
C SER A 42 -15.52 -5.53 6.12
N CYS A 43 -14.98 -4.91 5.07
CA CYS A 43 -14.52 -3.50 5.02
C CYS A 43 -13.19 -3.21 5.76
N VAL A 44 -12.48 -4.24 6.22
CA VAL A 44 -11.15 -4.07 6.83
C VAL A 44 -10.09 -3.96 5.73
N ALA A 45 -9.85 -2.73 5.27
CA ALA A 45 -8.78 -2.44 4.33
C ALA A 45 -7.39 -2.52 5.00
N PRO A 46 -6.45 -3.34 4.49
CA PRO A 46 -5.11 -3.47 5.05
C PRO A 46 -4.21 -2.29 4.62
N PHE A 47 -4.54 -1.07 5.04
CA PHE A 47 -3.87 0.16 4.59
C PHE A 47 -2.37 0.17 4.88
N ALA A 48 -1.93 -0.36 6.02
CA ALA A 48 -0.51 -0.43 6.34
C ALA A 48 0.23 -1.37 5.37
N ALA A 49 -0.32 -2.55 5.08
CA ALA A 49 0.25 -3.47 4.09
C ALA A 49 0.32 -2.86 2.70
N LEU A 50 -0.77 -2.22 2.27
CA LEU A 50 -0.85 -1.53 0.97
C LEU A 50 0.17 -0.39 0.88
N ALA A 51 0.32 0.41 1.95
CA ALA A 51 1.30 1.47 2.05
C ALA A 51 2.74 0.95 1.91
N VAL A 52 3.08 -0.17 2.55
CA VAL A 52 4.40 -0.82 2.41
C VAL A 52 4.63 -1.29 0.97
N ALA A 53 3.65 -1.99 0.38
CA ALA A 53 3.76 -2.51 -0.98
C ALA A 53 3.95 -1.37 -2.01
N LEU A 54 3.15 -0.32 -1.92
CA LEU A 54 3.24 0.85 -2.79
C LEU A 54 4.49 1.68 -2.52
N GLY A 55 4.88 1.87 -1.25
CA GLY A 55 6.09 2.59 -0.85
C GLY A 55 7.37 1.93 -1.39
N GLY A 56 7.36 0.60 -1.53
CA GLY A 56 8.47 -0.15 -2.11
C GLY A 56 8.49 -0.25 -3.64
N THR A 57 7.39 0.06 -4.33
CA THR A 57 7.26 -0.23 -5.78
C THR A 57 6.78 0.95 -6.64
N ALA A 58 6.28 2.01 -6.02
CA ALA A 58 5.75 3.20 -6.68
C ALA A 58 6.34 4.48 -6.05
N GLY A 59 6.24 5.60 -6.78
CA GLY A 59 6.59 6.91 -6.23
C GLY A 59 5.50 7.45 -5.30
N LEU A 60 5.87 8.26 -4.30
CA LEU A 60 4.97 8.80 -3.27
C LEU A 60 3.63 9.31 -3.80
N ARG A 61 3.63 10.12 -4.87
CA ARG A 61 2.39 10.67 -5.45
C ARG A 61 1.44 9.57 -5.98
N ALA A 62 2.00 8.52 -6.58
CA ALA A 62 1.21 7.39 -7.07
C ALA A 62 0.70 6.55 -5.90
N SER A 63 1.53 6.32 -4.88
CA SER A 63 1.15 5.60 -3.66
C SER A 63 0.00 6.29 -2.93
N LEU A 64 0.08 7.62 -2.71
CA LEU A 64 -0.97 8.39 -2.06
C LEU A 64 -2.28 8.37 -2.85
N ARG A 65 -2.22 8.48 -4.19
CA ARG A 65 -3.42 8.38 -5.05
C ARG A 65 -4.07 7.01 -4.95
N ALA A 66 -3.28 5.93 -5.02
CA ALA A 66 -3.80 4.57 -4.92
C ALA A 66 -4.46 4.32 -3.55
N VAL A 67 -3.80 4.73 -2.46
CA VAL A 67 -4.37 4.60 -1.10
C VAL A 67 -5.64 5.44 -0.94
N ALA A 68 -5.69 6.66 -1.47
CA ALA A 68 -6.90 7.48 -1.46
C ALA A 68 -8.07 6.82 -2.23
N ILE A 69 -7.79 6.18 -3.37
CA ILE A 69 -8.80 5.44 -4.14
C ILE A 69 -9.32 4.24 -3.34
N VAL A 70 -8.42 3.45 -2.74
CA VAL A 70 -8.81 2.30 -1.90
C VAL A 70 -9.62 2.78 -0.70
N TRP A 71 -9.23 3.88 -0.06
CA TRP A 71 -9.98 4.49 1.04
C TRP A 71 -11.38 4.91 0.62
N LEU A 72 -11.53 5.65 -0.47
CA LEU A 72 -12.85 6.05 -0.98
C LEU A 72 -13.71 4.84 -1.31
N ALA A 73 -13.15 3.82 -1.96
CA ALA A 73 -13.85 2.57 -2.23
C ALA A 73 -14.30 1.90 -0.92
N ASN A 74 -13.46 1.88 0.11
CA ASN A 74 -13.80 1.34 1.43
C ASN A 74 -14.95 2.12 2.09
N GLN A 75 -14.97 3.45 1.95
CA GLN A 75 -16.08 4.27 2.45
C GLN A 75 -17.39 3.96 1.70
N VAL A 76 -17.35 3.84 0.37
CA VAL A 76 -18.51 3.45 -0.44
C VAL A 76 -19.03 2.08 -0.02
N VAL A 77 -18.13 1.12 0.22
CA VAL A 77 -18.50 -0.23 0.70
C VAL A 77 -19.20 -0.15 2.06
N GLY A 78 -18.65 0.60 3.02
CA GLY A 78 -19.25 0.79 4.34
C GLY A 78 -20.65 1.41 4.30
N PHE A 79 -20.82 2.50 3.56
CA PHE A 79 -22.11 3.20 3.50
C PHE A 79 -23.15 2.50 2.63
N VAL A 80 -22.77 1.96 1.47
CA VAL A 80 -23.71 1.38 0.50
C VAL A 80 -24.06 -0.07 0.80
N PHE A 81 -23.06 -0.90 1.17
CA PHE A 81 -23.28 -2.34 1.33
C PHE A 81 -23.49 -2.73 2.80
N PHE A 82 -22.72 -2.14 3.72
CA PHE A 82 -22.85 -2.39 5.15
C PHE A 82 -23.83 -1.44 5.86
N HIS A 83 -24.46 -0.53 5.12
CA HIS A 83 -25.48 0.39 5.62
C HIS A 83 -25.04 1.15 6.88
N PHE A 84 -23.77 1.59 6.91
CA PHE A 84 -23.24 2.35 8.03
C PHE A 84 -24.13 3.56 8.34
N PRO A 85 -24.37 3.86 9.64
CA PRO A 85 -25.28 4.93 10.02
C PRO A 85 -24.75 6.27 9.50
N ILE A 86 -25.61 7.03 8.83
CA ILE A 86 -25.28 8.33 8.26
C ILE A 86 -25.32 9.37 9.38
N THR A 87 -24.26 9.43 10.16
CA THR A 87 -24.08 10.38 11.26
C THR A 87 -22.79 11.16 11.10
N THR A 88 -22.73 12.37 11.67
CA THR A 88 -21.50 13.17 11.71
C THR A 88 -20.33 12.36 12.29
N ASN A 89 -20.58 11.56 13.33
CA ASN A 89 -19.55 10.74 13.95
C ASN A 89 -18.96 9.70 12.98
N THR A 90 -19.82 8.99 12.25
CA THR A 90 -19.40 7.97 11.28
C THR A 90 -18.62 8.59 10.10
N PHE A 91 -19.02 9.78 9.64
CA PHE A 91 -18.26 10.52 8.63
C PHE A 91 -16.88 10.96 9.14
N LEU A 92 -16.79 11.49 10.37
CA LEU A 92 -15.52 11.90 10.97
C LEU A 92 -14.56 10.71 11.15
N TRP A 93 -15.07 9.55 11.52
CA TRP A 93 -14.29 8.31 11.54
C TRP A 93 -13.78 7.90 10.16
N GLY A 94 -14.61 8.02 9.12
CA GLY A 94 -14.18 7.81 7.74
C GLY A 94 -13.03 8.75 7.32
N ILE A 95 -13.10 10.02 7.71
CA ILE A 95 -12.04 11.01 7.47
C ILE A 95 -10.77 10.65 8.26
N ALA A 96 -10.91 10.26 9.53
CA ALA A 96 -9.78 9.84 10.37
C ALA A 96 -9.03 8.64 9.76
N ILE A 97 -9.76 7.65 9.25
CA ILE A 97 -9.19 6.51 8.51
C ILE A 97 -8.43 6.98 7.27
N GLY A 98 -8.99 7.90 6.50
CA GLY A 98 -8.32 8.48 5.33
C GLY A 98 -7.01 9.18 5.67
N ILE A 99 -7.03 10.01 6.72
CA ILE A 99 -5.83 10.71 7.22
C ILE A 99 -4.78 9.69 7.67
N ALA A 100 -5.17 8.73 8.50
CA ALA A 100 -4.27 7.67 8.98
C ALA A 100 -3.63 6.91 7.82
N ALA A 101 -4.40 6.52 6.81
CA ALA A 101 -3.90 5.81 5.64
C ALA A 101 -2.87 6.64 4.85
N LEU A 102 -3.11 7.94 4.66
CA LEU A 102 -2.19 8.83 3.93
C LEU A 102 -0.90 9.13 4.72
N VAL A 103 -1.00 9.35 6.03
CA VAL A 103 0.16 9.55 6.92
C VAL A 103 1.01 8.29 6.92
N THR A 104 0.40 7.13 7.12
CA THR A 104 1.07 5.82 7.06
C THR A 104 1.74 5.57 5.71
N THR A 105 1.12 5.96 4.61
CA THR A 105 1.72 5.86 3.26
C THR A 105 2.98 6.70 3.12
N THR A 106 2.97 7.91 3.69
CA THR A 106 4.13 8.80 3.68
C THR A 106 5.27 8.18 4.50
N VAL A 107 4.96 7.64 5.69
CA VAL A 107 5.93 6.93 6.54
C VAL A 107 6.50 5.71 5.82
N ALA A 108 5.65 4.87 5.22
CA ALA A 108 6.09 3.70 4.49
C ALA A 108 7.09 4.06 3.37
N PHE A 109 6.77 5.09 2.57
CA PHE A 109 7.67 5.57 1.52
C PHE A 109 9.02 6.04 2.06
N VAL A 110 9.01 6.80 3.15
CA VAL A 110 10.22 7.29 3.83
C VAL A 110 11.06 6.12 4.35
N VAL A 111 10.45 5.20 5.09
CA VAL A 111 11.15 4.03 5.65
C VAL A 111 11.75 3.16 4.55
N MET A 112 11.00 2.88 3.48
CA MET A 112 11.50 2.08 2.35
C MET A 112 12.70 2.73 1.66
N LYS A 113 12.72 4.07 1.59
CA LYS A 113 13.85 4.83 1.03
C LYS A 113 15.08 4.78 1.93
N TYR A 114 14.93 4.97 3.23
CA TYR A 114 16.07 5.00 4.17
C TYR A 114 16.62 3.61 4.50
N ALA A 115 15.79 2.57 4.45
CA ALA A 115 16.20 1.19 4.72
C ALA A 115 16.66 0.45 3.45
N ALA A 116 16.97 1.15 2.35
CA ALA A 116 17.34 0.54 1.08
C ALA A 116 18.55 -0.41 1.14
N GLY A 117 19.47 -0.22 2.10
CA GLY A 117 20.65 -1.08 2.31
C GLY A 117 20.42 -2.32 3.18
N SER A 118 19.22 -2.51 3.74
CA SER A 118 18.91 -3.65 4.62
C SER A 118 18.41 -4.87 3.83
N ALA A 119 18.56 -6.07 4.40
CA ALA A 119 17.96 -7.28 3.84
C ALA A 119 16.46 -7.08 3.59
N THR A 120 15.95 -7.52 2.43
CA THR A 120 14.59 -7.16 1.99
C THR A 120 13.51 -7.58 3.01
N ALA A 121 13.62 -8.77 3.60
CA ALA A 121 12.68 -9.25 4.61
C ALA A 121 12.68 -8.35 5.86
N LEU A 122 13.86 -7.98 6.37
CA LEU A 122 14.00 -7.08 7.52
C LEU A 122 13.41 -5.70 7.22
N ARG A 123 13.71 -5.17 6.02
CA ARG A 123 13.17 -3.88 5.58
C ARG A 123 11.65 -3.88 5.51
N LEU A 124 11.05 -4.90 4.89
CA LEU A 124 9.59 -5.02 4.80
C LEU A 124 8.96 -5.20 6.18
N GLY A 125 9.58 -5.98 7.07
CA GLY A 125 9.14 -6.16 8.45
C GLY A 125 9.16 -4.85 9.24
N ILE A 126 10.28 -4.12 9.25
CA ILE A 126 10.39 -2.81 9.91
C ILE A 126 9.38 -1.82 9.33
N CYS A 127 9.28 -1.77 8.00
CA CYS A 127 8.35 -0.86 7.34
C CYS A 127 6.90 -1.17 7.72
N LEU A 128 6.49 -2.44 7.76
CA LEU A 128 5.17 -2.84 8.19
C LEU A 128 4.91 -2.47 9.65
N LEU A 129 5.84 -2.77 10.56
CA LEU A 129 5.71 -2.46 11.98
C LEU A 129 5.53 -0.96 12.22
N LEU A 130 6.39 -0.12 11.61
CA LEU A 130 6.31 1.33 11.76
C LEU A 130 5.04 1.90 11.11
N SER A 131 4.69 1.42 9.91
CA SER A 131 3.51 1.86 9.18
C SER A 131 2.22 1.52 9.92
N PHE A 132 2.13 0.31 10.46
CA PHE A 132 1.00 -0.15 11.28
C PHE A 132 0.92 0.62 12.60
N GLY A 133 2.05 0.80 13.30
CA GLY A 133 2.11 1.59 14.52
C GLY A 133 1.63 3.03 14.30
N VAL A 134 2.07 3.69 13.22
CA VAL A 134 1.62 5.04 12.88
C VAL A 134 0.14 5.07 12.51
N TYR A 135 -0.37 4.06 11.82
CA TYR A 135 -1.78 3.96 11.48
C TYR A 135 -2.65 3.90 12.75
N GLU A 136 -2.35 2.95 13.64
CA GLU A 136 -3.06 2.77 14.91
C GLU A 136 -2.94 4.00 15.82
N MET A 137 -1.74 4.61 15.92
CA MET A 137 -1.55 5.82 16.72
C MET A 137 -2.36 7.01 16.19
N THR A 138 -2.47 7.15 14.87
CA THR A 138 -3.28 8.22 14.26
C THR A 138 -4.76 8.02 14.57
N LEU A 139 -5.25 6.77 14.50
CA LEU A 139 -6.62 6.45 14.86
C LEU A 139 -6.88 6.56 16.36
N LEU A 140 -5.89 6.22 17.20
CA LEU A 140 -6.00 6.37 18.66
C LEU A 140 -6.19 7.84 19.04
N VAL A 141 -5.43 8.74 18.40
CA VAL A 141 -5.61 10.20 18.57
C VAL A 141 -7.02 10.62 18.16
N ALA A 142 -7.54 10.10 17.04
CA ALA A 142 -8.92 10.37 16.63
C ALA A 142 -9.94 9.82 17.64
N ALA A 143 -9.69 8.65 18.24
CA ALA A 143 -10.56 8.03 19.23
C ALA A 143 -10.67 8.84 20.52
N PHE A 144 -9.61 9.56 20.93
CA PHE A 144 -9.69 10.50 22.05
C PHE A 144 -10.63 11.68 21.77
N ILE A 145 -10.83 12.04 20.50
CA ILE A 145 -11.68 13.17 20.09
C ILE A 145 -13.11 12.71 19.79
N LEU A 146 -13.25 11.58 19.10
CA LEU A 146 -14.52 11.07 18.56
C LEU A 146 -15.17 10.00 19.46
N GLY A 147 -14.51 9.58 20.54
CA GLY A 147 -14.86 8.37 21.30
C GLY A 147 -14.38 7.11 20.58
N GLY A 148 -14.64 5.91 21.12
CA GLY A 148 -14.26 4.64 20.47
C GLY A 148 -13.01 3.96 21.04
N LEU A 149 -12.50 4.36 22.20
CA LEU A 149 -11.29 3.76 22.80
C LEU A 149 -11.44 2.26 23.07
N GLU A 150 -12.67 1.76 23.21
CA GLU A 150 -12.97 0.33 23.36
C GLU A 150 -12.57 -0.51 22.13
N THR A 151 -12.37 0.10 20.96
CA THR A 151 -11.86 -0.59 19.77
C THR A 151 -10.35 -0.80 19.81
N PHE A 152 -9.62 -0.14 20.73
CA PHE A 152 -8.16 -0.24 20.90
C PHE A 152 -7.77 -1.32 21.92
N ARG A 153 -8.53 -2.42 21.96
CA ARG A 153 -8.18 -3.58 22.76
C ARG A 153 -7.00 -4.33 22.12
N PRO A 154 -6.06 -4.87 22.92
CA PRO A 154 -4.92 -5.62 22.39
C PRO A 154 -5.29 -6.74 21.42
N SER A 155 -6.42 -7.41 21.63
CA SER A 155 -6.92 -8.47 20.75
C SER A 155 -7.32 -7.95 19.36
N ILE A 156 -7.95 -6.78 19.28
CA ILE A 156 -8.37 -6.15 18.02
C ILE A 156 -7.12 -5.67 17.27
N ILE A 157 -6.22 -4.97 17.96
CA ILE A 157 -4.96 -4.49 17.37
C ILE A 157 -4.13 -5.66 16.85
N ALA A 158 -4.04 -6.76 17.61
CA ALA A 158 -3.33 -7.97 17.17
C ALA A 158 -3.99 -8.61 15.93
N GLN A 159 -5.32 -8.66 15.89
CA GLN A 159 -6.05 -9.15 14.72
C GLN A 159 -5.79 -8.27 13.49
N LEU A 160 -5.82 -6.95 13.64
CA LEU A 160 -5.52 -5.99 12.56
C LEU A 160 -4.06 -6.11 12.09
N ALA A 161 -3.13 -6.29 13.02
CA ALA A 161 -1.72 -6.55 12.69
C ALA A 161 -1.59 -7.83 11.85
N TRP A 162 -2.32 -8.89 12.22
CA TRP A 162 -2.32 -10.17 11.50
C TRP A 162 -2.91 -10.05 10.09
N ILE A 163 -4.02 -9.33 9.95
CA ILE A 163 -4.64 -9.05 8.64
C ILE A 163 -3.66 -8.28 7.75
N ASN A 164 -2.96 -7.26 8.28
CA ASN A 164 -1.96 -6.52 7.52
C ASN A 164 -0.75 -7.38 7.14
N ALA A 165 -0.24 -8.21 8.05
CA ALA A 165 0.86 -9.12 7.76
C ALA A 165 0.49 -10.14 6.67
N ALA A 166 -0.68 -10.78 6.79
CA ALA A 166 -1.20 -11.70 5.79
C ALA A 166 -1.44 -11.02 4.43
N SER A 167 -1.97 -9.79 4.44
CA SER A 167 -2.21 -9.01 3.22
C SER A 167 -0.90 -8.63 2.53
N LEU A 168 0.13 -8.23 3.29
CA LEU A 168 1.44 -7.94 2.72
C LEU A 168 2.06 -9.19 2.08
N MET A 169 1.97 -10.33 2.75
CA MET A 169 2.40 -11.62 2.20
C MET A 169 1.64 -11.95 0.90
N GLY A 170 0.32 -11.76 0.88
CA GLY A 170 -0.50 -11.92 -0.32
C GLY A 170 -0.05 -11.01 -1.46
N MET A 171 0.25 -9.74 -1.17
CA MET A 171 0.76 -8.78 -2.17
C MET A 171 2.16 -9.16 -2.67
N ILE A 172 3.03 -9.71 -1.82
CA ILE A 172 4.35 -10.23 -2.24
C ILE A 172 4.18 -11.41 -3.20
N VAL A 173 3.32 -12.38 -2.86
CA VAL A 173 3.04 -13.53 -3.72
C VAL A 173 2.44 -13.06 -5.05
N LEU A 174 1.47 -12.15 -5.00
CA LEU A 174 0.86 -11.56 -6.18
C LEU A 174 1.90 -10.84 -7.06
N ASN A 175 2.85 -10.13 -6.45
CA ASN A 175 3.93 -9.46 -7.17
C ASN A 175 4.82 -10.43 -7.93
N GLU A 176 5.22 -11.53 -7.29
CA GLU A 176 6.07 -12.55 -7.91
C GLU A 176 5.33 -13.32 -9.01
N VAL A 177 4.06 -13.68 -8.80
CA VAL A 177 3.22 -14.32 -9.81
C VAL A 177 3.02 -13.40 -11.00
N ALA A 178 2.64 -12.14 -10.76
CA ALA A 178 2.47 -11.18 -11.82
C ALA A 178 3.81 -10.99 -12.58
N ALA A 179 4.93 -10.87 -11.87
CA ALA A 179 6.24 -10.67 -12.48
C ALA A 179 6.70 -11.88 -13.32
N ALA A 180 6.22 -13.08 -13.01
CA ALA A 180 6.45 -14.28 -13.81
C ALA A 180 5.56 -14.31 -15.06
N LEU A 181 4.25 -14.07 -14.89
CA LEU A 181 3.26 -14.24 -15.96
C LEU A 181 3.21 -13.07 -16.96
N CYS A 182 3.36 -11.84 -16.48
CA CYS A 182 3.22 -10.64 -17.31
C CYS A 182 4.54 -10.18 -17.95
N ARG A 183 5.66 -10.90 -17.71
CA ARG A 183 6.98 -10.59 -18.28
C ARG A 183 6.96 -10.42 -19.82
N PRO A 184 6.24 -11.24 -20.61
CA PRO A 184 6.22 -11.10 -22.07
C PRO A 184 5.50 -9.83 -22.54
N TRP A 185 4.54 -9.32 -21.77
CA TRP A 185 3.59 -8.28 -22.19
C TRP A 185 3.94 -6.90 -21.63
N LEU A 186 4.32 -6.84 -20.35
CA LEU A 186 4.55 -5.60 -19.62
C LEU A 186 6.04 -5.33 -19.36
N GLY A 187 6.92 -6.27 -19.70
CA GLY A 187 8.34 -6.23 -19.38
C GLY A 187 8.63 -6.54 -17.91
N ARG A 188 9.75 -6.05 -17.39
CA ARG A 188 10.14 -6.25 -15.98
C ARG A 188 9.26 -5.41 -15.04
N MET A 189 8.45 -6.07 -14.22
CA MET A 189 7.69 -5.41 -13.15
C MET A 189 8.57 -5.09 -11.93
N PRO A 190 8.23 -4.04 -11.15
CA PRO A 190 8.87 -3.78 -9.88
C PRO A 190 8.76 -5.00 -8.96
N ARG A 191 9.87 -5.44 -8.36
CA ARG A 191 9.86 -6.56 -7.43
C ARG A 191 9.90 -6.09 -5.98
N LEU A 192 8.86 -6.40 -5.22
CA LEU A 192 8.75 -6.05 -3.81
C LEU A 192 9.78 -6.85 -2.97
N ALA A 193 10.01 -8.12 -3.33
CA ALA A 193 10.89 -9.03 -2.60
C ALA A 193 12.37 -8.99 -3.03
N ARG A 194 12.76 -8.17 -4.01
CA ARG A 194 14.14 -8.17 -4.57
C ARG A 194 14.72 -6.80 -4.86
N SER A 195 14.31 -5.73 -4.17
CA SER A 195 14.97 -4.44 -4.38
C SER A 195 16.26 -4.37 -3.54
N SER A 196 17.35 -4.83 -4.13
CA SER A 196 18.74 -4.61 -3.72
C SER A 196 19.46 -3.90 -4.84
#